data_AF-A0A8T5AYV9-F1
#
_entry.id   AF-A0A8T5AYV9-F1
#
_cell.length_a   1.000
_cell.length_b   1.000
_cell.length_c   1.000
_cell.angle_alpha   90.00
_cell.angle_beta   90.00
_cell.angle_gamma   90.00
#
_symmetry.space_group_name_H-M   'P 1'
#
loop_
_entity.id
_entity.type
_entity.pdbx_description
1 polymer ?
#
loop_
_entity_poly.entity_id
_entity_poly.type
_entity_poly.pdbx_seq_one_letter_code
_entity_poly.pdbx_strand_id
1 'polypeptide(L)'
;MFRERKVLVIDCQVAGISGDMVVGALLDLGADEAKVVEAIKSVKDFTSGCVCLEVTIEDVVRRGVHAKRVDIRAEENHEMPGLNLIENTVKCLDHLELSRKAKEFALNSVKTLVEAESKIHGEPAERVHLHEVGSIDTLADVVGTAAAADNLGIFNMKVHSTPVAVGGGVFKFSHGIVSSPAPATVEILRSKGFPMIGGPINSELATPTGVSLLVNLAERVTQFYPLMRVISTGYGAGARDFSELPNVLRMTIGETLDYKVLRDDIFVLETNVDDITGENIGYLIDKMLHEGAKDVSIIPIFSKKNRPAHIIKVLTDRSDVERLINMLIEETGTLGVRLYPCERRILAREIIPVQVSINGLETTVNVKVAKDNNGRIIRIKPEYEEIKALAEKTFMPLREIVRIVETNAIMLLRGKTD
;
A
#
# COMPACT_ATOMS: atom_id res chain seq x y z
N MET A 1 -7.30 21.53 0.21
CA MET A 1 -7.53 20.91 1.54
C MET A 1 -8.44 19.66 1.51
N PHE A 2 -9.41 19.54 0.58
CA PHE A 2 -10.29 18.34 0.48
C PHE A 2 -9.71 17.16 -0.32
N ARG A 3 -8.73 17.38 -1.22
CA ARG A 3 -8.20 16.31 -2.09
C ARG A 3 -7.34 15.26 -1.37
N GLU A 4 -6.69 15.59 -0.26
CA GLU A 4 -5.82 14.66 0.49
C GLU A 4 -6.56 13.55 1.26
N ARG A 5 -7.91 13.58 1.29
CA ARG A 5 -8.73 12.58 2.01
C ARG A 5 -9.35 11.52 1.10
N LYS A 6 -9.23 11.66 -0.23
CA LYS A 6 -9.80 10.68 -1.14
C LYS A 6 -8.92 9.44 -1.23
N VAL A 7 -9.54 8.29 -1.12
CA VAL A 7 -8.93 6.98 -1.32
C VAL A 7 -9.72 6.22 -2.39
N LEU A 8 -9.00 5.58 -3.29
CA LEU A 8 -9.51 4.55 -4.18
C LEU A 8 -9.15 3.19 -3.58
N VAL A 9 -10.13 2.30 -3.46
CA VAL A 9 -9.90 0.89 -3.10
C VAL A 9 -10.19 0.04 -4.33
N ILE A 10 -9.19 -0.69 -4.80
CA ILE A 10 -9.30 -1.70 -5.86
C ILE A 10 -9.49 -3.07 -5.21
N ASP A 11 -10.62 -3.70 -5.47
CA ASP A 11 -11.02 -4.94 -4.81
C ASP A 11 -10.82 -6.15 -5.72
N CYS A 12 -9.65 -6.75 -5.59
CA CYS A 12 -9.20 -7.88 -6.38
C CYS A 12 -9.43 -9.23 -5.70
N GLN A 13 -10.07 -9.27 -4.52
CA GLN A 13 -10.11 -10.45 -3.64
C GLN A 13 -10.97 -11.61 -4.18
N VAL A 14 -11.92 -11.35 -5.08
CA VAL A 14 -12.88 -12.35 -5.56
C VAL A 14 -12.68 -12.68 -7.04
N ALA A 15 -12.71 -11.66 -7.90
CA ALA A 15 -12.67 -11.82 -9.34
C ALA A 15 -11.28 -11.56 -9.95
N GLY A 16 -10.27 -11.31 -9.12
CA GLY A 16 -8.94 -10.94 -9.60
C GLY A 16 -8.95 -9.60 -10.34
N ILE A 17 -8.20 -9.51 -11.44
CA ILE A 17 -8.00 -8.29 -12.21
C ILE A 17 -7.47 -8.58 -13.62
N SER A 18 -8.03 -7.92 -14.63
CA SER A 18 -7.53 -7.88 -16.01
C SER A 18 -7.61 -6.46 -16.57
N GLY A 19 -6.94 -6.19 -17.71
CA GLY A 19 -6.88 -4.85 -18.28
C GLY A 19 -8.25 -4.28 -18.64
N ASP A 20 -9.06 -5.05 -19.37
CA ASP A 20 -10.46 -4.75 -19.69
C ASP A 20 -11.31 -4.45 -18.43
N MET A 21 -11.15 -5.23 -17.36
CA MET A 21 -11.84 -5.01 -16.09
C MET A 21 -11.45 -3.68 -15.44
N VAL A 22 -10.18 -3.28 -15.53
CA VAL A 22 -9.71 -2.00 -15.00
C VAL A 22 -10.34 -0.84 -15.77
N VAL A 23 -10.30 -0.88 -17.10
CA VAL A 23 -10.91 0.16 -17.94
C VAL A 23 -12.42 0.24 -17.68
N GLY A 24 -13.11 -0.90 -17.65
CA GLY A 24 -14.54 -0.99 -17.37
C GLY A 24 -14.91 -0.41 -16.00
N ALA A 25 -14.17 -0.76 -14.94
CA ALA A 25 -14.42 -0.24 -13.60
C ALA A 25 -14.21 1.28 -13.49
N LEU A 26 -13.22 1.82 -14.21
CA LEU A 26 -12.95 3.26 -14.26
C LEU A 26 -14.02 4.03 -15.05
N LEU A 27 -14.50 3.47 -16.16
CA LEU A 27 -15.63 4.03 -16.91
C LEU A 27 -16.90 4.05 -16.05
N ASP A 28 -17.17 2.96 -15.32
CA ASP A 28 -18.35 2.86 -14.45
C ASP A 28 -18.25 3.77 -13.22
N LEU A 29 -17.02 4.10 -12.77
CA LEU A 29 -16.75 5.14 -11.77
C LEU A 29 -17.06 6.56 -12.26
N GLY A 30 -17.26 6.75 -13.57
CA GLY A 30 -17.61 8.03 -14.18
C GLY A 30 -16.48 8.69 -14.98
N ALA A 31 -15.48 7.93 -15.45
CA ALA A 31 -14.52 8.46 -16.42
C ALA A 31 -15.23 8.82 -17.74
N ASP A 32 -14.76 9.87 -18.41
CA ASP A 32 -15.28 10.30 -19.71
C ASP A 32 -15.01 9.24 -20.79
N GLU A 33 -16.05 8.52 -21.18
CA GLU A 33 -15.99 7.42 -22.14
C GLU A 33 -15.40 7.84 -23.48
N ALA A 34 -15.77 9.01 -24.00
CA ALA A 34 -15.30 9.49 -25.30
C ALA A 34 -13.79 9.71 -25.28
N LYS A 35 -13.26 10.32 -24.21
CA LYS A 35 -11.82 10.56 -24.05
C LYS A 35 -11.03 9.26 -23.89
N VAL A 36 -11.58 8.29 -23.16
CA VAL A 36 -10.93 6.99 -22.96
C VAL A 36 -10.88 6.23 -24.28
N VAL A 37 -11.99 6.20 -25.04
CA VAL A 37 -12.05 5.53 -26.35
C VAL A 37 -11.13 6.21 -27.35
N GLU A 38 -11.05 7.54 -27.36
CA GLU A 38 -10.11 8.30 -28.21
C GLU A 38 -8.66 7.94 -27.90
N ALA A 39 -8.29 7.90 -26.61
CA ALA A 39 -6.95 7.51 -26.18
C ALA A 39 -6.62 6.04 -26.53
N ILE A 40 -7.57 5.12 -26.41
CA ILE A 40 -7.36 3.73 -26.83
C ILE A 40 -7.14 3.67 -28.34
N LYS A 41 -7.99 4.34 -29.12
CA LYS A 41 -7.91 4.30 -30.60
C LYS A 41 -6.63 4.91 -31.15
N SER A 42 -6.04 5.91 -30.47
CA SER A 42 -4.77 6.50 -30.91
C SER A 42 -3.62 5.50 -30.92
N VAL A 43 -3.70 4.39 -30.17
CA VAL A 43 -2.68 3.34 -30.18
C VAL A 43 -2.40 2.81 -31.59
N LYS A 44 -3.45 2.67 -32.42
CA LYS A 44 -3.35 2.20 -33.80
C LYS A 44 -2.39 3.05 -34.65
N ASP A 45 -2.35 4.36 -34.41
CA ASP A 45 -1.54 5.29 -35.20
C ASP A 45 -0.03 5.17 -34.90
N PHE A 46 0.31 4.55 -33.76
CA PHE A 46 1.69 4.43 -33.27
C PHE A 46 2.20 3.00 -33.17
N THR A 47 1.39 2.00 -33.55
CA THR A 47 1.79 0.59 -33.59
C THR A 47 1.85 0.07 -35.02
N SER A 48 3.07 -0.13 -35.53
CA SER A 48 3.29 -0.73 -36.84
C SER A 48 2.75 -2.17 -36.86
N GLY A 49 1.77 -2.44 -37.73
CA GLY A 49 1.14 -3.77 -37.86
C GLY A 49 -0.30 -3.84 -37.38
N CYS A 50 -0.84 -2.78 -36.76
CA CYS A 50 -2.26 -2.66 -36.42
C CYS A 50 -3.11 -2.40 -37.67
N VAL A 51 -3.91 -3.40 -38.08
CA VAL A 51 -4.85 -3.23 -39.19
C VAL A 51 -6.15 -2.61 -38.69
N CYS A 52 -6.67 -3.15 -37.60
CA CYS A 52 -7.91 -2.73 -36.99
C CYS A 52 -7.75 -2.64 -35.46
N LEU A 53 -8.41 -1.65 -34.86
CA LEU A 53 -8.56 -1.51 -33.41
C LEU A 53 -9.98 -1.07 -33.11
N GLU A 54 -10.78 -1.99 -32.60
CA GLU A 54 -12.17 -1.78 -32.22
C GLU A 54 -12.30 -1.80 -30.70
N VAL A 55 -13.12 -0.88 -30.18
CA VAL A 55 -13.44 -0.79 -28.76
C VAL A 55 -14.95 -0.82 -28.65
N THR A 56 -15.47 -1.80 -27.91
CA THR A 56 -16.89 -1.92 -27.59
C THR A 56 -17.07 -1.83 -26.09
N ILE A 57 -18.07 -1.05 -25.68
CA ILE A 57 -18.40 -0.81 -24.28
C ILE A 57 -19.88 -1.12 -24.13
N GLU A 58 -20.22 -2.04 -23.23
CA GLU A 58 -21.59 -2.47 -22.98
C GLU A 58 -21.85 -2.63 -21.48
N ASP A 59 -23.07 -2.30 -21.07
CA ASP A 59 -23.55 -2.60 -19.72
C ASP A 59 -23.98 -4.08 -19.67
N VAL A 60 -23.43 -4.82 -18.71
CA VAL A 60 -23.71 -6.26 -18.53
C VAL A 60 -24.10 -6.55 -17.09
N VAL A 61 -24.76 -7.69 -16.87
CA VAL A 61 -25.08 -8.19 -15.53
C VAL A 61 -24.39 -9.54 -15.33
N ARG A 62 -23.48 -9.61 -14.35
CA ARG A 62 -22.81 -10.85 -13.94
C ARG A 62 -23.32 -11.25 -12.57
N ARG A 63 -24.02 -12.38 -12.47
CA ARG A 63 -24.60 -12.90 -11.20
C ARG A 63 -25.38 -11.84 -10.39
N GLY A 64 -26.11 -10.96 -11.09
CA GLY A 64 -26.91 -9.89 -10.47
C GLY A 64 -26.15 -8.59 -10.17
N VAL A 65 -24.85 -8.52 -10.52
CA VAL A 65 -24.05 -7.29 -10.41
C VAL A 65 -24.00 -6.61 -11.77
N HIS A 66 -24.48 -5.37 -11.84
CA HIS A 66 -24.33 -4.50 -13.02
C HIS A 66 -22.88 -4.03 -13.13
N ALA A 67 -22.31 -4.08 -14.34
CA ALA A 67 -20.93 -3.70 -14.60
C ALA A 67 -20.76 -3.24 -16.05
N LYS A 68 -19.71 -2.48 -16.32
CA LYS A 68 -19.28 -2.18 -17.69
C LYS A 68 -18.31 -3.24 -18.18
N ARG A 69 -18.62 -3.82 -19.34
CA ARG A 69 -17.70 -4.67 -20.08
C ARG A 69 -17.06 -3.86 -21.19
N VAL A 70 -15.75 -3.96 -21.27
CA VAL A 70 -14.96 -3.38 -22.36
C VAL A 70 -14.37 -4.55 -23.15
N ASP A 71 -14.57 -4.55 -24.46
CA ASP A 71 -13.97 -5.54 -25.35
C ASP A 71 -13.17 -4.78 -26.41
N ILE A 72 -11.84 -4.90 -26.31
CA ILE A 72 -10.85 -4.29 -27.18
C ILE A 72 -10.35 -5.38 -28.12
N ARG A 73 -10.56 -5.18 -29.42
CA ARG A 73 -10.13 -6.13 -30.46
C ARG A 73 -9.14 -5.47 -31.39
N ALA A 74 -7.95 -6.05 -31.46
CA ALA A 74 -6.92 -5.64 -32.40
C ALA A 74 -6.69 -6.74 -33.45
N GLU A 75 -6.58 -6.35 -34.72
CA GLU A 75 -6.09 -7.23 -35.78
C GLU A 75 -4.64 -6.88 -36.09
N GLU A 76 -3.75 -7.87 -35.95
CA GLU A 76 -2.31 -7.73 -36.07
C GLU A 76 -1.75 -8.62 -37.19
N ASN A 77 -0.81 -8.07 -37.97
CA ASN A 77 -0.16 -8.84 -39.05
C ASN A 77 1.05 -9.67 -38.57
N HIS A 78 1.69 -9.30 -37.45
CA HIS A 78 2.91 -9.96 -36.92
C HIS A 78 3.05 -9.73 -35.39
N GLU A 79 3.71 -10.67 -34.70
CA GLU A 79 4.08 -10.51 -33.28
C GLU A 79 5.10 -9.36 -33.07
N MET A 80 4.93 -8.59 -31.99
CA MET A 80 5.75 -7.41 -31.68
C MET A 80 6.86 -7.71 -30.65
N PRO A 81 8.14 -7.37 -30.93
CA PRO A 81 9.21 -7.42 -29.93
C PRO A 81 8.98 -6.45 -28.76
N GLY A 82 9.45 -6.79 -27.56
CA GLY A 82 9.18 -6.00 -26.35
C GLY A 82 9.74 -4.57 -26.34
N LEU A 83 10.89 -4.33 -26.99
CA LEU A 83 11.44 -2.99 -27.21
C LEU A 83 10.47 -2.09 -27.98
N ASN A 84 9.83 -2.64 -29.03
CA ASN A 84 8.91 -1.89 -29.87
C ASN A 84 7.65 -1.49 -29.08
N LEU A 85 7.21 -2.33 -28.13
CA LEU A 85 6.07 -2.01 -27.26
C LEU A 85 6.36 -0.77 -26.39
N ILE A 86 7.54 -0.69 -25.77
CA ILE A 86 7.93 0.47 -24.96
C ILE A 86 8.02 1.74 -25.83
N GLU A 87 8.66 1.66 -26.99
CA GLU A 87 8.79 2.81 -27.89
C GLU A 87 7.43 3.29 -28.41
N ASN A 88 6.55 2.37 -28.80
CA ASN A 88 5.21 2.69 -29.27
C ASN A 88 4.36 3.30 -28.15
N THR A 89 4.54 2.82 -26.91
CA THR A 89 3.91 3.42 -25.73
C THR A 89 4.35 4.86 -25.55
N VAL A 90 5.65 5.15 -25.59
CA VAL A 90 6.18 6.52 -25.45
C VAL A 90 5.61 7.43 -26.52
N LYS A 91 5.67 7.01 -27.80
CA LYS A 91 5.13 7.79 -28.92
C LYS A 91 3.63 8.07 -28.73
N CYS A 92 2.83 7.06 -28.41
CA CYS A 92 1.40 7.22 -28.18
C CYS A 92 1.12 8.21 -27.03
N LEU A 93 1.79 8.04 -25.89
CA LEU A 93 1.62 8.89 -24.72
C LEU A 93 2.05 10.34 -24.97
N ASP A 94 3.04 10.59 -25.82
CA ASP A 94 3.48 11.96 -26.16
C ASP A 94 2.42 12.73 -26.95
N HIS A 95 1.61 12.04 -27.75
CA HIS A 95 0.50 12.64 -28.51
C HIS A 95 -0.77 12.86 -27.70
N LEU A 96 -0.92 12.20 -26.55
CA LEU A 96 -2.07 12.36 -25.69
C LEU A 96 -1.88 13.50 -24.67
N GLU A 97 -2.95 14.26 -24.44
CA GLU A 97 -3.05 15.30 -23.41
C GLU A 97 -3.26 14.69 -22.01
N LEU A 98 -2.32 13.85 -21.57
CA LEU A 98 -2.31 13.22 -20.25
C LEU A 98 -1.37 13.95 -19.29
N SER A 99 -1.69 13.91 -18.00
CA SER A 99 -0.80 14.41 -16.96
C SER A 99 0.51 13.62 -16.91
N ARG A 100 1.56 14.24 -16.38
CA ARG A 100 2.88 13.58 -16.23
C ARG A 100 2.78 12.26 -15.46
N LYS A 101 1.96 12.22 -14.40
CA LYS A 101 1.76 11.01 -13.58
C LYS A 101 1.09 9.89 -14.36
N ALA A 102 0.13 10.21 -15.22
CA ALA A 102 -0.54 9.24 -16.08
C ALA A 102 0.41 8.64 -17.12
N LYS A 103 1.26 9.47 -17.76
CA LYS A 103 2.29 9.00 -18.69
C LYS A 103 3.33 8.12 -17.99
N GLU A 104 3.80 8.54 -16.80
CA GLU A 104 4.72 7.76 -15.97
C GLU A 104 4.11 6.40 -15.58
N PHE A 105 2.84 6.39 -15.16
CA PHE A 105 2.11 5.16 -14.82
C PHE A 105 2.01 4.19 -16.01
N ALA A 106 1.58 4.66 -17.17
CA ALA A 106 1.45 3.84 -18.36
C ALA A 106 2.80 3.22 -18.77
N LEU A 107 3.85 4.05 -18.81
CA LEU A 107 5.20 3.59 -19.15
C LEU A 107 5.73 2.56 -18.15
N ASN A 108 5.54 2.79 -16.84
CA ASN A 108 5.98 1.85 -15.80
C ASN A 108 5.21 0.53 -15.84
N SER A 109 3.94 0.56 -16.23
CA SER A 109 3.11 -0.64 -16.40
C SER A 109 3.62 -1.49 -17.57
N VAL A 110 3.94 -0.88 -18.71
CA VAL A 110 4.54 -1.62 -19.84
C VAL A 110 5.93 -2.15 -19.49
N LYS A 111 6.78 -1.34 -18.84
CA LYS A 111 8.10 -1.81 -18.39
C LYS A 111 8.01 -3.00 -17.44
N THR A 112 7.07 -2.97 -16.51
CA THR A 112 6.85 -4.07 -15.56
C THR A 112 6.48 -5.38 -16.27
N LEU A 113 5.67 -5.30 -17.35
CA LEU A 113 5.34 -6.47 -18.17
C LEU A 113 6.57 -7.00 -18.92
N VAL A 114 7.31 -6.11 -19.60
CA VAL A 114 8.51 -6.48 -20.36
C VAL A 114 9.60 -7.08 -19.47
N GLU A 115 9.81 -6.51 -18.27
CA GLU A 115 10.77 -7.02 -17.29
C GLU A 115 10.41 -8.43 -16.80
N ALA A 116 9.11 -8.69 -16.56
CA ALA A 116 8.65 -10.02 -16.16
C ALA A 116 8.84 -11.05 -17.26
N GLU A 117 8.48 -10.73 -18.50
CA GLU A 117 8.67 -11.59 -19.66
C GLU A 117 10.15 -11.87 -19.92
N SER A 118 10.99 -10.82 -19.91
CA SER A 118 12.45 -10.94 -20.02
C SER A 118 13.01 -11.93 -18.99
N LYS A 119 12.52 -11.88 -17.75
CA LYS A 119 12.95 -12.78 -16.69
C LYS A 119 12.51 -14.23 -16.90
N ILE A 120 11.28 -14.45 -17.37
CA ILE A 120 10.70 -15.78 -17.62
C ILE A 120 11.39 -16.46 -18.80
N HIS A 121 11.67 -15.68 -19.84
CA HIS A 121 12.32 -16.17 -21.06
C HIS A 121 13.85 -16.24 -20.93
N GLY A 122 14.44 -15.60 -19.91
CA GLY A 122 15.89 -15.54 -19.76
C GLY A 122 16.57 -14.73 -20.86
N GLU A 123 15.83 -13.88 -21.56
CA GLU A 123 16.28 -13.06 -22.67
C GLU A 123 16.26 -11.58 -22.28
N PRO A 124 17.18 -10.76 -22.80
CA PRO A 124 17.16 -9.33 -22.53
C PRO A 124 15.91 -8.67 -23.16
N ALA A 125 15.43 -7.59 -22.56
CA ALA A 125 14.19 -6.89 -22.95
C ALA A 125 14.15 -6.49 -24.44
N GLU A 126 15.32 -6.31 -25.06
CA GLU A 126 15.46 -5.97 -26.47
C GLU A 126 15.16 -7.12 -27.43
N ARG A 127 15.21 -8.36 -26.94
CA ARG A 127 15.06 -9.58 -27.76
C ARG A 127 13.86 -10.43 -27.35
N VAL A 128 13.27 -10.16 -26.19
CA VAL A 128 12.13 -10.93 -25.72
C VAL A 128 10.93 -10.75 -26.65
N HIS A 129 10.45 -11.88 -27.16
CA HIS A 129 9.18 -11.98 -27.87
C HIS A 129 8.06 -12.08 -26.86
N LEU A 130 7.21 -11.06 -26.81
CA LEU A 130 6.14 -10.95 -25.83
C LEU A 130 4.92 -11.74 -26.33
N HIS A 131 4.80 -13.00 -25.94
CA HIS A 131 3.71 -13.86 -26.43
C HIS A 131 2.36 -13.63 -25.74
N GLU A 132 2.34 -13.11 -24.50
CA GLU A 132 1.10 -12.86 -23.74
C GLU A 132 0.78 -11.37 -23.55
N VAL A 133 1.77 -10.49 -23.71
CA VAL A 133 1.72 -9.08 -23.30
C VAL A 133 2.24 -8.13 -24.38
N GLY A 134 2.57 -8.67 -25.56
CA GLY A 134 3.09 -7.95 -26.72
C GLY A 134 2.04 -7.47 -27.70
N SER A 135 0.78 -7.78 -27.43
CA SER A 135 -0.33 -7.45 -28.31
C SER A 135 -0.83 -6.03 -28.08
N ILE A 136 -1.45 -5.48 -29.10
CA ILE A 136 -1.98 -4.12 -29.17
C ILE A 136 -3.11 -3.92 -28.13
N ASP A 137 -3.84 -4.99 -27.79
CA ASP A 137 -4.84 -4.99 -26.72
C ASP A 137 -4.23 -4.60 -25.36
N THR A 138 -3.04 -5.10 -25.03
CA THR A 138 -2.33 -4.79 -23.78
C THR A 138 -1.93 -3.32 -23.73
N LEU A 139 -1.44 -2.78 -24.86
CA LEU A 139 -1.13 -1.36 -24.94
C LEU A 139 -2.40 -0.50 -24.84
N ALA A 140 -3.47 -0.91 -25.50
CA ALA A 140 -4.78 -0.29 -25.42
C ALA A 140 -5.34 -0.29 -23.99
N ASP A 141 -5.24 -1.39 -23.26
CA ASP A 141 -5.64 -1.49 -21.85
C ASP A 141 -4.85 -0.52 -20.98
N VAL A 142 -3.53 -0.45 -21.16
CA VAL A 142 -2.65 0.45 -20.38
C VAL A 142 -2.97 1.91 -20.68
N VAL A 143 -3.10 2.29 -21.95
CA VAL A 143 -3.41 3.67 -22.36
C VAL A 143 -4.82 4.07 -21.93
N GLY A 144 -5.80 3.18 -22.11
CA GLY A 144 -7.18 3.39 -21.67
C GLY A 144 -7.28 3.56 -20.16
N THR A 145 -6.55 2.73 -19.40
CA THR A 145 -6.46 2.86 -17.93
C THR A 145 -5.84 4.18 -17.52
N ALA A 146 -4.73 4.57 -18.15
CA ALA A 146 -4.05 5.83 -17.84
C ALA A 146 -4.94 7.04 -18.13
N ALA A 147 -5.64 7.05 -19.27
CA ALA A 147 -6.58 8.11 -19.64
C ALA A 147 -7.76 8.20 -18.67
N ALA A 148 -8.37 7.05 -18.34
CA ALA A 148 -9.51 7.00 -17.42
C ALA A 148 -9.11 7.42 -16.00
N ALA A 149 -7.95 6.95 -15.52
CA ALA A 149 -7.44 7.30 -14.20
C ALA A 149 -7.05 8.78 -14.09
N ASP A 150 -6.49 9.37 -15.15
CA ASP A 150 -6.16 10.79 -15.19
C ASP A 150 -7.42 11.67 -15.21
N ASN A 151 -8.41 11.28 -16.02
CA ASN A 151 -9.71 11.96 -16.11
C ASN A 151 -10.41 12.02 -14.74
N LEU A 152 -10.38 10.92 -13.99
CA LEU A 152 -10.93 10.82 -12.63
C LEU A 152 -10.04 11.48 -11.56
N GLY A 153 -8.82 11.88 -11.91
CA GLY A 153 -7.84 12.45 -10.98
C GLY A 153 -7.34 11.45 -9.93
N ILE A 154 -7.31 10.16 -10.25
CA ILE A 154 -6.89 9.06 -9.35
C ILE A 154 -5.44 9.25 -8.91
N PHE A 155 -4.56 9.75 -9.78
CA PHE A 155 -3.16 10.03 -9.45
C PHE A 155 -2.96 11.14 -8.39
N ASN A 156 -4.04 11.77 -7.93
CA ASN A 156 -4.07 12.74 -6.83
C ASN A 156 -4.78 12.20 -5.57
N MET A 157 -5.11 10.92 -5.54
CA MET A 157 -5.74 10.20 -4.44
C MET A 157 -4.77 9.14 -3.91
N LYS A 158 -5.01 8.64 -2.68
CA LYS A 158 -4.36 7.41 -2.24
C LYS A 158 -4.99 6.22 -2.93
N VAL A 159 -4.20 5.27 -3.41
CA VAL A 159 -4.73 4.03 -4.00
C VAL A 159 -4.37 2.85 -3.13
N HIS A 160 -5.39 2.18 -2.61
CA HIS A 160 -5.27 0.92 -1.89
C HIS A 160 -5.76 -0.23 -2.76
N SER A 161 -5.20 -1.41 -2.56
CA SER A 161 -5.70 -2.65 -3.12
C SER A 161 -5.96 -3.66 -2.01
N THR A 162 -6.90 -4.56 -2.23
CA THR A 162 -6.89 -5.83 -1.51
C THR A 162 -5.80 -6.76 -2.06
N PRO A 163 -5.42 -7.86 -1.39
CA PRO A 163 -4.66 -8.91 -2.05
C PRO A 163 -5.39 -9.39 -3.32
N VAL A 164 -4.63 -9.77 -4.34
CA VAL A 164 -5.19 -10.16 -5.65
C VAL A 164 -5.49 -11.66 -5.69
N ALA A 165 -6.72 -12.02 -6.04
CA ALA A 165 -7.11 -13.38 -6.35
C ALA A 165 -6.55 -13.76 -7.73
N VAL A 166 -5.64 -14.73 -7.76
CA VAL A 166 -4.96 -15.15 -8.99
C VAL A 166 -5.65 -16.30 -9.70
N GLY A 167 -6.70 -16.88 -9.10
CA GLY A 167 -7.36 -18.05 -9.64
C GLY A 167 -6.58 -19.34 -9.41
N GLY A 168 -6.81 -20.35 -10.24
CA GLY A 168 -6.24 -21.68 -10.08
C GLY A 168 -6.51 -22.60 -11.27
N GLY A 169 -6.12 -23.88 -11.14
CA GLY A 169 -6.25 -24.86 -12.22
C GLY A 169 -5.15 -24.74 -13.28
N VAL A 170 -5.44 -25.26 -14.46
CA VAL A 170 -4.54 -25.24 -15.63
C VAL A 170 -5.25 -24.62 -16.82
N PHE A 171 -4.52 -23.92 -17.67
CA PHE A 171 -5.05 -23.33 -18.90
C PHE A 171 -4.06 -23.50 -20.04
N LYS A 172 -4.57 -23.43 -21.28
CA LYS A 172 -3.79 -23.55 -22.50
C LYS A 172 -3.63 -22.17 -23.15
N PHE A 173 -2.41 -21.85 -23.57
CA PHE A 173 -2.04 -20.59 -24.22
C PHE A 173 -0.84 -20.82 -25.16
N SER A 174 -0.14 -19.75 -25.58
CA SER A 174 0.98 -19.76 -26.53
C SER A 174 2.11 -20.72 -26.12
N HIS A 175 2.39 -20.87 -24.81
CA HIS A 175 3.42 -21.78 -24.31
C HIS A 175 2.91 -23.19 -23.96
N GLY A 176 1.71 -23.55 -24.42
CA GLY A 176 1.09 -24.84 -24.12
C GLY A 176 0.24 -24.78 -22.86
N ILE A 177 0.29 -25.83 -22.04
CA ILE A 177 -0.54 -25.95 -20.83
C ILE A 177 0.30 -25.53 -19.62
N VAL A 178 -0.14 -24.50 -18.89
CA VAL A 178 0.46 -24.09 -17.61
C VAL A 178 -0.58 -24.03 -16.49
N SER A 179 -0.07 -24.00 -15.26
CA SER A 179 -0.85 -23.73 -14.07
C SER A 179 -1.22 -22.25 -13.98
N SER A 180 -2.41 -21.94 -13.48
CA SER A 180 -2.76 -20.60 -13.01
C SER A 180 -2.24 -20.39 -11.59
N PRO A 181 -1.68 -19.21 -11.25
CA PRO A 181 -1.43 -18.03 -12.11
C PRO A 181 -0.41 -18.23 -13.23
N ALA A 182 -0.57 -17.45 -14.31
CA ALA A 182 0.42 -17.32 -15.38
C ALA A 182 1.82 -16.99 -14.83
N PRO A 183 2.91 -17.50 -15.45
CA PRO A 183 4.28 -17.21 -15.00
C PRO A 183 4.58 -15.70 -14.89
N ALA A 184 4.13 -14.90 -15.85
CA ALA A 184 4.29 -13.43 -15.85
C ALA A 184 3.57 -12.78 -14.67
N THR A 185 2.36 -13.23 -14.36
CA THR A 185 1.61 -12.78 -13.17
C THR A 185 2.40 -13.04 -11.89
N VAL A 186 2.98 -14.23 -11.72
CA VAL A 186 3.78 -14.58 -10.52
C VAL A 186 5.03 -13.71 -10.42
N GLU A 187 5.75 -13.51 -11.53
CA GLU A 187 6.98 -12.73 -11.54
C GLU A 187 6.74 -11.25 -11.24
N ILE A 188 5.67 -10.65 -11.79
CA ILE A 188 5.29 -9.26 -11.49
C ILE A 188 5.01 -9.11 -9.98
N LEU A 189 4.19 -10.00 -9.40
CA LEU A 189 3.86 -9.95 -7.97
C LEU A 189 5.11 -10.12 -7.10
N ARG A 190 5.99 -11.07 -7.44
CA ARG A 190 7.25 -11.32 -6.74
C ARG A 190 8.17 -10.09 -6.78
N SER A 191 8.34 -9.47 -7.95
CA SER A 191 9.24 -8.32 -8.14
C SER A 191 8.80 -7.09 -7.34
N LYS A 192 7.50 -6.93 -7.11
CA LYS A 192 6.92 -5.80 -6.36
C LYS A 192 6.58 -6.13 -4.90
N GLY A 193 6.77 -7.37 -4.46
CA GLY A 193 6.40 -7.82 -3.12
C GLY A 193 4.89 -7.75 -2.84
N PHE A 194 4.06 -7.92 -3.88
CA PHE A 194 2.62 -7.76 -3.81
C PHE A 194 1.95 -9.10 -3.43
N PRO A 195 1.08 -9.15 -2.40
CA PRO A 195 0.48 -10.40 -1.94
C PRO A 195 -0.62 -10.90 -2.88
N MET A 196 -0.66 -12.21 -3.08
CA MET A 196 -1.69 -12.91 -3.83
C MET A 196 -2.43 -13.95 -3.00
N ILE A 197 -3.64 -14.29 -3.44
CA ILE A 197 -4.46 -15.37 -2.89
C ILE A 197 -4.86 -16.28 -4.05
N GLY A 198 -4.75 -17.60 -3.91
CA GLY A 198 -5.22 -18.56 -4.92
C GLY A 198 -6.75 -18.66 -4.97
N GLY A 199 -7.28 -19.27 -6.04
CA GLY A 199 -8.72 -19.44 -6.24
C GLY A 199 -9.46 -18.10 -6.38
N PRO A 200 -10.77 -18.03 -6.09
CA PRO A 200 -11.64 -19.12 -5.63
C PRO A 200 -12.10 -20.10 -6.73
N ILE A 201 -11.73 -19.89 -7.99
CA ILE A 201 -12.11 -20.76 -9.11
C ILE A 201 -10.91 -21.43 -9.79
N ASN A 202 -11.17 -22.55 -10.46
CA ASN A 202 -10.20 -23.26 -11.31
C ASN A 202 -10.12 -22.61 -12.70
N SER A 203 -9.89 -21.31 -12.74
CA SER A 203 -9.63 -20.53 -13.94
C SER A 203 -8.68 -19.39 -13.59
N GLU A 204 -8.00 -18.83 -14.60
CA GLU A 204 -7.25 -17.59 -14.43
C GLU A 204 -8.20 -16.43 -14.10
N LEU A 205 -7.88 -15.71 -13.02
CA LEU A 205 -8.60 -14.51 -12.56
C LEU A 205 -7.75 -13.24 -12.63
N ALA A 206 -6.42 -13.37 -12.57
CA ALA A 206 -5.52 -12.23 -12.64
C ALA A 206 -4.58 -12.38 -13.83
N THR A 207 -4.75 -11.53 -14.84
CA THR A 207 -3.89 -11.53 -16.03
C THR A 207 -2.60 -10.74 -15.77
N PRO A 208 -1.51 -11.02 -16.51
CA PRO A 208 -0.27 -10.25 -16.38
C PRO A 208 -0.50 -8.74 -16.53
N THR A 209 -1.29 -8.32 -17.52
CA THR A 209 -1.66 -6.92 -17.77
C THR A 209 -2.41 -6.32 -16.59
N GLY A 210 -3.45 -6.99 -16.09
CA GLY A 210 -4.22 -6.51 -14.94
C GLY A 210 -3.37 -6.34 -13.68
N VAL A 211 -2.47 -7.30 -13.42
CA VAL A 211 -1.56 -7.22 -12.28
C VAL A 211 -0.51 -6.14 -12.45
N SER A 212 0.02 -5.92 -13.66
CA SER A 212 0.95 -4.81 -13.90
C SER A 212 0.31 -3.45 -13.65
N LEU A 213 -0.94 -3.24 -14.12
CA LEU A 213 -1.70 -2.02 -13.80
C LEU A 213 -1.89 -1.87 -12.29
N LEU A 214 -2.24 -2.97 -11.60
CA LEU A 214 -2.48 -2.96 -10.17
C LEU A 214 -1.25 -2.54 -9.36
N VAL A 215 -0.10 -3.18 -9.60
CA VAL A 215 1.12 -2.93 -8.80
C VAL A 215 1.73 -1.56 -9.08
N ASN A 216 1.40 -0.95 -10.22
CA ASN A 216 1.83 0.42 -10.57
C ASN A 216 0.81 1.49 -10.14
N LEU A 217 -0.45 1.13 -9.85
CA LEU A 217 -1.45 2.03 -9.27
C LEU A 217 -1.44 2.01 -7.75
N ALA A 218 -1.41 0.83 -7.13
CA ALA A 218 -1.65 0.67 -5.70
C ALA A 218 -0.42 1.00 -4.85
N GLU A 219 -0.60 1.90 -3.88
CA GLU A 219 0.43 2.31 -2.93
C GLU A 219 0.49 1.41 -1.69
N ARG A 220 -0.65 0.80 -1.32
CA ARG A 220 -0.80 0.00 -0.10
C ARG A 220 -1.75 -1.17 -0.33
N VAL A 221 -1.42 -2.30 0.27
CA VAL A 221 -2.31 -3.46 0.31
C VAL A 221 -2.97 -3.60 1.66
N THR A 222 -4.29 -3.74 1.67
CA THR A 222 -5.12 -3.85 2.89
C THR A 222 -6.07 -5.02 2.79
N GLN A 223 -6.16 -5.85 3.83
CA GLN A 223 -7.09 -6.99 3.84
C GLN A 223 -8.57 -6.56 3.88
N PHE A 224 -8.85 -5.43 4.56
CA PHE A 224 -10.19 -4.87 4.70
C PHE A 224 -10.19 -3.42 4.23
N TYR A 225 -11.36 -2.92 3.84
CA TYR A 225 -11.53 -1.52 3.44
C TYR A 225 -11.16 -0.61 4.62
N PRO A 226 -10.48 0.52 4.36
CA PRO A 226 -10.25 1.52 5.41
C PRO A 226 -11.57 2.09 5.90
N LEU A 227 -11.57 2.69 7.09
CA LEU A 227 -12.73 3.43 7.57
C LEU A 227 -12.96 4.65 6.65
N MET A 228 -13.97 4.55 5.79
CA MET A 228 -14.24 5.55 4.77
C MET A 228 -15.74 5.79 4.60
N ARG A 229 -16.08 7.00 4.17
CA ARG A 229 -17.39 7.29 3.60
C ARG A 229 -17.31 7.08 2.09
N VAL A 230 -18.07 6.13 1.58
CA VAL A 230 -18.13 5.84 0.13
C VAL A 230 -18.75 7.04 -0.60
N ILE A 231 -18.13 7.44 -1.71
CA ILE A 231 -18.60 8.49 -2.62
C ILE A 231 -19.17 7.85 -3.88
N SER A 232 -18.43 6.94 -4.49
CA SER A 232 -18.83 6.24 -5.71
C SER A 232 -18.19 4.86 -5.79
N THR A 233 -18.81 3.99 -6.58
CA THR A 233 -18.33 2.65 -6.90
C THR A 233 -18.43 2.46 -8.40
N GLY A 234 -17.47 1.75 -8.99
CA GLY A 234 -17.56 1.29 -10.38
C GLY A 234 -17.17 -0.18 -10.49
N TYR A 235 -17.74 -0.82 -11.48
CA TYR A 235 -17.71 -2.26 -11.68
C TYR A 235 -17.29 -2.57 -13.13
N GLY A 236 -16.16 -3.27 -13.28
CA GLY A 236 -15.64 -3.71 -14.57
C GLY A 236 -15.80 -5.22 -14.74
N ALA A 237 -16.54 -5.65 -15.75
CA ALA A 237 -16.78 -7.07 -16.01
C ALA A 237 -15.66 -7.67 -16.86
N GLY A 238 -15.16 -8.83 -16.44
CA GLY A 238 -14.21 -9.59 -17.24
C GLY A 238 -14.89 -10.33 -18.39
N ALA A 239 -14.08 -10.71 -19.38
CA ALA A 239 -14.55 -11.42 -20.58
C ALA A 239 -15.29 -12.74 -20.27
N ARG A 240 -14.81 -13.52 -19.29
CA ARG A 240 -15.43 -14.80 -18.88
C ARG A 240 -16.62 -14.58 -17.96
N ASP A 241 -17.68 -15.36 -18.13
CA ASP A 241 -18.83 -15.40 -17.22
C ASP A 241 -18.83 -16.71 -16.44
N PHE A 242 -18.64 -16.63 -15.12
CA PHE A 242 -18.48 -17.81 -14.28
C PHE A 242 -19.80 -18.28 -13.65
N SER A 243 -19.87 -19.61 -13.47
CA SER A 243 -20.79 -20.36 -12.62
C SER A 243 -21.04 -19.80 -11.23
N GLU A 244 -19.90 -19.54 -10.61
CA GLU A 244 -19.70 -19.65 -9.18
C GLU A 244 -19.59 -18.27 -8.53
N LEU A 245 -19.21 -17.25 -9.29
CA LEU A 245 -18.99 -15.89 -8.81
C LEU A 245 -19.24 -14.83 -9.90
N PRO A 246 -19.56 -13.58 -9.52
CA PRO A 246 -19.55 -12.46 -10.46
C PRO A 246 -18.12 -12.14 -10.87
N ASN A 247 -17.78 -12.32 -12.16
CA ASN A 247 -16.47 -11.93 -12.69
C ASN A 247 -16.37 -10.42 -12.89
N VAL A 248 -16.32 -9.67 -11.78
CA VAL A 248 -16.41 -8.21 -11.78
C VAL A 248 -15.38 -7.63 -10.82
N LEU A 249 -14.54 -6.73 -11.32
CA LEU A 249 -13.63 -5.91 -10.53
C LEU A 249 -14.42 -4.74 -9.94
N ARG A 250 -14.39 -4.61 -8.62
CA ARG A 250 -14.98 -3.45 -7.94
C ARG A 250 -13.90 -2.43 -7.62
N MET A 251 -14.16 -1.18 -7.97
CA MET A 251 -13.40 -0.03 -7.52
C MET A 251 -14.28 0.91 -6.71
N THR A 252 -13.79 1.37 -5.56
CA THR A 252 -14.57 2.24 -4.65
C THR A 252 -13.80 3.50 -4.33
N ILE A 253 -14.36 4.66 -4.67
CA ILE A 253 -13.84 5.96 -4.23
C ILE A 253 -14.57 6.38 -2.97
N GLY A 254 -13.83 6.85 -1.98
CA GLY A 254 -14.43 7.49 -0.82
C GLY A 254 -13.47 8.42 -0.09
N GLU A 255 -13.99 9.02 0.97
CA GLU A 255 -13.23 9.88 1.88
C GLU A 255 -12.86 9.10 3.12
N THR A 256 -11.56 9.02 3.43
CA THR A 256 -11.14 8.41 4.70
C THR A 256 -11.66 9.25 5.86
N LEU A 257 -12.22 8.56 6.84
CA LEU A 257 -12.66 9.16 8.11
C LEU A 257 -11.52 9.19 9.13
N ASP A 258 -10.28 9.03 8.65
CA ASP A 258 -9.08 9.14 9.45
C ASP A 258 -9.00 10.56 10.03
N TYR A 259 -9.37 10.67 11.30
CA TYR A 259 -8.93 11.78 12.13
C TYR A 259 -7.40 11.85 12.03
N LYS A 260 -6.77 13.02 12.05
CA LYS A 260 -5.29 13.18 12.12
C LYS A 260 -4.65 12.61 13.41
N VAL A 261 -5.42 11.80 14.13
CA VAL A 261 -4.98 10.90 15.15
C VAL A 261 -4.54 9.62 14.43
N LEU A 262 -3.24 9.44 14.25
CA LEU A 262 -2.67 8.23 13.65
C LEU A 262 -3.30 7.01 14.32
N ARG A 263 -4.02 6.21 13.53
CA ARG A 263 -4.44 4.86 13.92
C ARG A 263 -3.19 4.00 13.78
N ASP A 264 -2.67 3.57 14.93
CA ASP A 264 -1.51 2.70 15.03
C ASP A 264 -2.00 1.37 15.58
N ASP A 265 -1.91 0.31 14.77
CA ASP A 265 -2.24 -1.03 15.21
C ASP A 265 -0.99 -1.62 15.86
N ILE A 266 -0.97 -1.60 17.18
CA ILE A 266 0.10 -2.22 17.98
C ILE A 266 -0.38 -3.54 18.54
N PHE A 267 0.55 -4.37 18.95
CA PHE A 267 0.28 -5.61 19.65
C PHE A 267 0.66 -5.49 21.11
N VAL A 268 -0.14 -6.12 21.96
CA VAL A 268 0.16 -6.36 23.37
C VAL A 268 0.58 -7.81 23.53
N LEU A 269 1.82 -8.02 23.95
CA LEU A 269 2.32 -9.34 24.35
C LEU A 269 2.18 -9.46 25.87
N GLU A 270 1.65 -10.57 26.36
CA GLU A 270 1.55 -10.84 27.79
C GLU A 270 1.96 -12.26 28.15
N THR A 271 2.75 -12.39 29.21
CA THR A 271 3.05 -13.68 29.84
C THR A 271 3.03 -13.55 31.36
N ASN A 272 2.70 -14.66 32.04
CA ASN A 272 2.74 -14.73 33.49
C ASN A 272 3.97 -15.54 33.92
N VAL A 273 4.71 -15.04 34.89
CA VAL A 273 5.96 -15.66 35.38
C VAL A 273 5.94 -15.70 36.91
N ASP A 274 6.20 -16.87 37.50
CA ASP A 274 6.21 -17.09 38.95
C ASP A 274 7.55 -17.63 39.49
N ASP A 275 8.50 -17.91 38.60
CA ASP A 275 9.77 -18.60 38.89
C ASP A 275 11.02 -17.83 38.41
N ILE A 276 10.86 -16.55 38.04
CA ILE A 276 11.98 -15.69 37.65
C ILE A 276 12.28 -14.62 38.70
N THR A 277 13.55 -14.23 38.79
CA THR A 277 14.00 -13.21 39.75
C THR A 277 13.72 -11.79 39.25
N GLY A 278 13.73 -10.82 40.18
CA GLY A 278 13.65 -9.41 39.83
C GLY A 278 14.84 -8.92 38.97
N GLU A 279 16.02 -9.52 39.12
CA GLU A 279 17.20 -9.20 38.30
C GLU A 279 16.98 -9.61 36.84
N ASN A 280 16.42 -10.80 36.61
CA ASN A 280 16.08 -11.26 35.26
C ASN A 280 14.99 -10.37 34.64
N ILE A 281 13.99 -9.97 35.42
CA ILE A 281 12.95 -9.03 34.96
C ILE A 281 13.57 -7.68 34.56
N GLY A 282 14.49 -7.14 35.37
CA GLY A 282 15.20 -5.89 35.08
C GLY A 282 15.97 -5.96 33.76
N TYR A 283 16.79 -7.02 33.59
CA TYR A 283 17.54 -7.26 32.36
C TYR A 283 16.62 -7.35 31.12
N LEU A 284 15.51 -8.09 31.25
CA LEU A 284 14.55 -8.27 30.17
C LEU A 284 13.92 -6.95 29.72
N ILE A 285 13.57 -6.05 30.64
CA ILE A 285 12.97 -4.75 30.32
C ILE A 285 13.91 -3.95 29.41
N ASP A 286 15.17 -3.81 29.83
CA ASP A 286 16.17 -3.04 29.09
C ASP A 286 16.44 -3.66 27.71
N LYS A 287 16.57 -4.99 27.66
CA LYS A 287 16.78 -5.73 26.41
C LYS A 287 15.61 -5.55 25.45
N MET A 288 14.38 -5.72 25.92
CA MET A 288 13.17 -5.56 25.10
C MET A 288 13.03 -4.15 24.52
N LEU A 289 13.28 -3.12 25.34
CA LEU A 289 13.23 -1.72 24.90
C LEU A 289 14.32 -1.44 23.85
N HIS A 290 15.54 -1.94 24.06
CA HIS A 290 16.63 -1.83 23.08
C HIS A 290 16.27 -2.50 21.75
N GLU A 291 15.58 -3.63 21.84
CA GLU A 291 15.18 -4.45 20.72
C GLU A 291 13.85 -3.97 20.09
N GLY A 292 13.37 -2.77 20.42
CA GLY A 292 12.26 -2.13 19.69
C GLY A 292 10.87 -2.30 20.31
N ALA A 293 10.76 -2.85 21.53
CA ALA A 293 9.52 -2.72 22.29
C ALA A 293 9.19 -1.23 22.50
N LYS A 294 7.95 -0.84 22.24
CA LYS A 294 7.47 0.54 22.47
C LYS A 294 7.33 0.86 23.95
N ASP A 295 7.00 -0.16 24.75
CA ASP A 295 6.80 -0.06 26.18
C ASP A 295 6.85 -1.45 26.83
N VAL A 296 7.33 -1.53 28.06
CA VAL A 296 7.36 -2.75 28.87
C VAL A 296 6.89 -2.43 30.28
N SER A 297 5.92 -3.17 30.77
CA SER A 297 5.32 -2.99 32.09
C SER A 297 5.28 -4.31 32.85
N ILE A 298 5.50 -4.25 34.16
CA ILE A 298 5.46 -5.40 35.07
C ILE A 298 4.31 -5.20 36.05
N ILE A 299 3.37 -6.15 36.08
CA ILE A 299 2.17 -6.08 36.94
C ILE A 299 2.24 -7.22 37.97
N PRO A 300 2.33 -6.93 39.27
CA PRO A 300 2.37 -7.97 40.30
C PRO A 300 1.00 -8.62 40.43
N ILE A 301 0.97 -9.95 40.54
CA ILE A 301 -0.24 -10.75 40.69
C ILE A 301 -0.02 -11.91 41.67
N PHE A 302 -1.11 -12.50 42.16
CA PHE A 302 -1.08 -13.84 42.76
C PHE A 302 -1.60 -14.85 41.74
N SER A 303 -0.85 -15.94 41.57
CA SER A 303 -1.22 -17.02 40.65
C SER A 303 -1.71 -18.26 41.41
N LYS A 304 -1.94 -19.36 40.69
CA LYS A 304 -2.38 -20.65 41.26
C LYS A 304 -1.50 -21.04 42.44
N LYS A 305 -2.08 -21.73 43.43
CA LYS A 305 -1.38 -22.11 44.68
C LYS A 305 -0.86 -20.91 45.49
N ASN A 306 -1.48 -19.74 45.33
CA ASN A 306 -1.16 -18.50 46.05
C ASN A 306 0.31 -18.06 45.89
N ARG A 307 0.89 -18.32 44.72
CA ARG A 307 2.26 -17.92 44.41
C ARG A 307 2.29 -16.46 43.97
N PRO A 308 3.12 -15.60 44.58
CA PRO A 308 3.45 -14.30 44.01
C PRO A 308 4.04 -14.49 42.60
N ALA A 309 3.57 -13.71 41.65
CA ALA A 309 3.95 -13.80 40.25
C ALA A 309 3.88 -12.40 39.61
N HIS A 310 4.33 -12.30 38.36
CA HIS A 310 4.27 -11.08 37.58
C HIS A 310 3.61 -11.35 36.23
N ILE A 311 2.86 -10.38 35.72
CA ILE A 311 2.53 -10.28 34.30
C ILE A 311 3.55 -9.35 33.67
N ILE A 312 4.28 -9.86 32.67
CA ILE A 312 5.11 -9.04 31.79
C ILE A 312 4.23 -8.64 30.61
N LYS A 313 4.08 -7.32 30.40
CA LYS A 313 3.25 -6.74 29.34
C LYS A 313 4.11 -5.88 28.43
N VAL A 314 4.21 -6.26 27.16
CA VAL A 314 5.04 -5.58 26.14
C VAL A 314 4.15 -4.99 25.07
N LEU A 315 4.37 -3.72 24.70
CA LEU A 315 3.73 -3.08 23.55
C LEU A 315 4.69 -3.07 22.37
N THR A 316 4.28 -3.55 21.21
CA THR A 316 5.16 -3.65 20.04
C THR A 316 4.45 -3.40 18.71
N ASP A 317 5.22 -3.03 17.69
CA ASP A 317 4.76 -3.02 16.30
C ASP A 317 4.59 -4.44 15.74
N ARG A 318 3.75 -4.57 14.71
CA ARG A 318 3.49 -5.84 14.02
C ARG A 318 4.77 -6.50 13.50
N SER A 319 5.73 -5.71 13.01
CA SER A 319 7.01 -6.18 12.48
C SER A 319 7.84 -6.97 13.48
N ASP A 320 7.66 -6.68 14.77
CA ASP A 320 8.56 -7.15 15.83
C ASP A 320 7.91 -8.22 16.73
N VAL A 321 6.64 -8.55 16.49
CA VAL A 321 5.86 -9.50 17.29
C VAL A 321 6.59 -10.83 17.46
N GLU A 322 6.96 -11.49 16.37
CA GLU A 322 7.58 -12.83 16.44
C GLU A 322 8.93 -12.80 17.16
N ARG A 323 9.76 -11.78 16.86
CA ARG A 323 11.07 -11.61 17.47
C ARG A 323 10.97 -11.39 18.99
N LEU A 324 10.06 -10.52 19.42
CA LEU A 324 9.88 -10.23 20.84
C LEU A 324 9.17 -11.38 21.59
N ILE A 325 8.29 -12.15 20.93
CA ILE A 325 7.73 -13.39 21.52
C ILE A 325 8.85 -14.40 21.78
N ASN A 326 9.73 -14.65 20.82
CA ASN A 326 10.85 -15.58 20.99
C ASN A 326 11.76 -15.14 22.14
N MET A 327 12.07 -13.85 22.21
CA MET A 327 12.86 -13.30 23.31
C MET A 327 12.18 -13.45 24.67
N LEU A 328 10.87 -13.22 24.78
CA LEU A 328 10.13 -13.46 26.03
C LEU A 328 10.27 -14.93 26.46
N ILE A 329 10.15 -15.87 25.52
CA ILE A 329 10.26 -17.30 25.79
C ILE A 329 11.68 -17.67 26.25
N GLU A 330 12.71 -17.22 25.53
CA GLU A 330 14.11 -17.54 25.82
C GLU A 330 14.58 -16.97 27.17
N GLU A 331 14.23 -15.71 27.47
CA GLU A 331 14.71 -15.02 28.67
C GLU A 331 13.93 -15.37 29.93
N THR A 332 12.66 -15.75 29.81
CA THR A 332 11.81 -16.06 30.98
C THR A 332 11.56 -17.55 31.18
N GLY A 333 11.78 -18.38 30.17
CA GLY A 333 11.39 -19.79 30.20
C GLY A 333 9.88 -20.03 30.14
N THR A 334 9.08 -19.00 29.86
CA THR A 334 7.62 -19.18 29.72
C THR A 334 7.28 -20.14 28.58
N LEU A 335 6.25 -20.94 28.77
CA LEU A 335 5.76 -21.88 27.76
C LEU A 335 4.78 -21.24 26.76
N GLY A 336 4.42 -19.97 26.95
CA GLY A 336 3.51 -19.29 26.03
C GLY A 336 3.34 -17.81 26.31
N VAL A 337 3.04 -17.08 25.24
CA VAL A 337 2.79 -15.64 25.26
C VAL A 337 1.42 -15.39 24.62
N ARG A 338 0.59 -14.58 25.28
CA ARG A 338 -0.69 -14.12 24.73
C ARG A 338 -0.45 -12.89 23.86
N LEU A 339 -1.08 -12.88 22.69
CA LEU A 339 -0.99 -11.79 21.72
C LEU A 339 -2.37 -11.14 21.56
N TYR A 340 -2.46 -9.84 21.84
CA TYR A 340 -3.68 -9.06 21.62
C TYR A 340 -3.44 -7.95 20.62
N PRO A 341 -4.20 -7.87 19.51
CA PRO A 341 -4.21 -6.68 18.67
C PRO A 341 -4.86 -5.52 19.45
N CYS A 342 -4.24 -4.35 19.39
CA CYS A 342 -4.68 -3.16 20.11
C CYS A 342 -4.64 -1.93 19.19
N GLU A 343 -5.82 -1.36 18.93
CA GLU A 343 -5.92 -0.10 18.22
C GLU A 343 -5.47 1.04 19.15
N ARG A 344 -4.48 1.80 18.70
CA ARG A 344 -4.03 3.00 19.39
C ARG A 344 -4.33 4.24 18.56
N ARG A 345 -4.85 5.25 19.23
CA ARG A 345 -5.10 6.59 18.69
C ARG A 345 -4.02 7.55 19.17
N ILE A 346 -3.15 7.98 18.27
CA ILE A 346 -1.99 8.83 18.61
C ILE A 346 -2.14 10.20 17.94
N LEU A 347 -1.94 11.28 18.69
CA LEU A 347 -1.82 12.62 18.10
C LEU A 347 -0.61 12.68 17.17
N ALA A 348 -0.79 13.25 15.98
CA ALA A 348 0.33 13.61 15.12
C ALA A 348 1.30 14.49 15.92
N ARG A 349 2.57 14.08 15.95
CA ARG A 349 3.65 14.81 16.61
C ARG A 349 4.76 15.06 15.61
N GLU A 350 5.31 16.26 15.64
CA GLU A 350 6.54 16.60 14.95
C GLU A 350 7.66 16.76 15.98
N ILE A 351 8.89 16.46 15.57
CA ILE A 351 10.08 16.76 16.36
C ILE A 351 10.70 18.00 15.74
N ILE A 352 10.78 19.07 16.52
CA ILE A 352 11.44 20.31 16.09
C ILE A 352 12.74 20.52 16.87
N PRO A 353 13.83 20.92 16.21
CA PRO A 353 15.03 21.37 16.89
C PRO A 353 14.79 22.76 17.48
N VAL A 354 15.06 22.94 18.77
CA VAL A 354 14.93 24.21 19.49
C VAL A 354 16.28 24.62 20.03
N GLN A 355 16.81 25.74 19.55
CA GLN A 355 18.04 26.32 20.10
C GLN A 355 17.77 26.91 21.48
N VAL A 356 18.65 26.59 22.43
CA VAL A 356 18.61 27.11 23.80
C VAL A 356 20.00 27.54 24.23
N SER A 357 20.06 28.67 24.94
CA SER A 357 21.28 29.19 25.58
C SER A 357 21.06 29.20 27.08
N ILE A 358 21.87 28.43 27.81
CA ILE A 358 21.78 28.28 29.27
C ILE A 358 23.18 28.45 29.86
N ASN A 359 23.38 29.43 30.74
CA ASN A 359 24.67 29.74 31.37
C ASN A 359 25.85 29.88 30.37
N GLY A 360 25.58 30.44 29.18
CA GLY A 360 26.58 30.62 28.12
C GLY A 360 26.84 29.37 27.27
N LEU A 361 26.21 28.24 27.57
CA LEU A 361 26.21 27.05 26.73
C LEU A 361 25.06 27.14 25.70
N GLU A 362 25.42 27.17 24.43
CA GLU A 362 24.46 27.08 23.32
C GLU A 362 24.32 25.63 22.87
N THR A 363 23.07 25.16 22.80
CA THR A 363 22.78 23.81 22.31
C THR A 363 21.42 23.76 21.63
N THR A 364 21.16 22.64 20.94
CA THR A 364 19.87 22.38 20.31
C THR A 364 19.23 21.20 21.00
N VAL A 365 17.98 21.36 21.44
CA VAL A 365 17.19 20.30 22.07
C VAL A 365 16.02 19.94 21.16
N ASN A 366 15.81 18.66 20.92
CA ASN A 366 14.66 18.15 20.20
C ASN A 366 13.40 18.24 21.07
N VAL A 367 12.35 18.81 20.49
CA VAL A 367 11.08 19.01 21.18
C VAL A 367 9.97 18.36 20.39
N LYS A 368 9.26 17.43 21.05
CA LYS A 368 8.06 16.78 20.51
C LYS A 368 6.87 17.72 20.67
N VAL A 369 6.28 18.13 19.55
CA VAL A 369 5.11 19.02 19.49
C VAL A 369 3.92 18.22 18.97
N ALA A 370 2.88 18.08 19.79
CA ALA A 370 1.61 17.46 19.42
C ALA A 370 0.57 18.54 19.10
N LYS A 371 -0.11 18.43 17.97
CA LYS A 371 -1.16 19.35 17.52
C LYS A 371 -2.52 18.64 17.42
N ASP A 372 -3.62 19.38 17.59
CA ASP A 372 -4.96 18.88 17.33
C ASP A 372 -5.36 18.98 15.86
N ASN A 373 -6.60 18.57 15.57
CA ASN A 373 -7.16 18.56 14.22
C ASN A 373 -7.25 19.95 13.55
N ASN A 374 -7.23 21.03 14.35
CA ASN A 374 -7.29 22.41 13.88
C ASN A 374 -5.90 23.06 13.82
N GLY A 375 -4.83 22.28 14.05
CA GLY A 375 -3.45 22.77 14.07
C GLY A 375 -3.06 23.46 15.38
N ARG A 376 -3.93 23.47 16.39
CA ARG A 376 -3.62 24.05 17.69
C ARG A 376 -2.65 23.13 18.42
N ILE A 377 -1.59 23.71 18.99
CA ILE A 377 -0.63 22.97 19.81
C ILE A 377 -1.33 22.51 21.09
N ILE A 378 -1.35 21.19 21.30
CA ILE A 378 -1.91 20.53 22.48
C ILE A 378 -0.83 20.28 23.52
N ARG A 379 0.36 19.89 23.07
CA ARG A 379 1.47 19.55 23.98
C ARG A 379 2.81 19.86 23.35
N ILE A 380 3.70 20.38 24.16
CA ILE A 380 5.13 20.54 23.86
C ILE A 380 5.84 19.72 24.93
N LYS A 381 6.72 18.81 24.52
CA LYS A 381 7.49 17.98 25.44
C LYS A 381 8.92 17.86 24.93
N PRO A 382 9.91 18.45 25.62
CA PRO A 382 11.32 18.25 25.29
C PRO A 382 11.73 16.78 25.46
N GLU A 383 12.74 16.34 24.71
CA GLU A 383 13.26 14.97 24.81
C GLU A 383 13.97 14.77 26.15
N TYR A 384 13.51 13.79 26.94
CA TYR A 384 13.93 13.64 28.33
C TYR A 384 15.44 13.40 28.49
N GLU A 385 16.02 12.53 27.66
CA GLU A 385 17.46 12.23 27.75
C GLU A 385 18.34 13.45 27.42
N GLU A 386 17.93 14.27 26.47
CA GLU A 386 18.65 15.51 26.12
C GLU A 386 18.55 16.54 27.26
N ILE A 387 17.38 16.66 27.88
CA ILE A 387 17.18 17.53 29.04
C ILE A 387 18.01 17.05 30.24
N LYS A 388 18.04 15.74 30.50
CA LYS A 388 18.81 15.15 31.59
C LYS A 388 20.30 15.44 31.40
N ALA A 389 20.83 15.18 30.20
CA ALA A 389 22.22 15.49 29.87
C ALA A 389 22.54 16.99 30.01
N LEU A 390 21.59 17.86 29.64
CA LEU A 390 21.75 19.30 29.79
C LEU A 390 21.72 19.74 31.27
N ALA A 391 20.88 19.11 32.11
CA ALA A 391 20.84 19.33 33.55
C ALA A 391 22.16 18.98 34.23
N GLU A 392 22.73 17.83 33.88
CA GLU A 392 24.02 17.38 34.40
C GLU A 392 25.15 18.32 33.98
N LYS A 393 25.18 18.79 32.72
CA LYS A 393 26.21 19.70 32.21
C LYS A 393 26.13 21.11 32.79
N THR A 394 24.92 21.62 33.01
CA THR A 394 24.70 23.01 33.44
C THR A 394 24.54 23.14 34.95
N PHE A 395 24.49 22.02 35.69
CA PHE A 395 24.20 21.93 37.11
C PHE A 395 22.89 22.61 37.53
N MET A 396 21.94 22.73 36.60
CA MET A 396 20.62 23.32 36.85
C MET A 396 19.57 22.24 37.12
N PRO A 397 18.52 22.54 37.91
CA PRO A 397 17.42 21.62 38.11
C PRO A 397 16.73 21.30 36.78
N LEU A 398 16.50 20.01 36.53
CA LEU A 398 15.84 19.50 35.32
C LEU A 398 14.54 20.26 34.99
N ARG A 399 13.75 20.58 36.01
CA ARG A 399 12.49 21.32 35.88
C ARG A 399 12.67 22.72 35.28
N GLU A 400 13.76 23.41 35.58
CA GLU A 400 14.04 24.74 35.03
C GLU A 400 14.46 24.66 33.56
N ILE A 401 15.28 23.67 33.22
CA ILE A 401 15.69 23.43 31.82
C ILE A 401 14.48 23.10 30.95
N VAL A 402 13.58 22.22 31.42
CA VAL A 402 12.32 21.94 30.72
C VAL A 402 11.56 23.23 30.44
N ARG A 403 11.42 24.10 31.44
CA ARG A 403 10.69 25.38 31.29
C ARG A 403 11.35 26.31 30.27
N ILE A 404 12.68 26.42 30.28
CA ILE A 404 13.43 27.24 29.31
C ILE A 404 13.21 26.71 27.88
N VAL A 405 13.38 25.39 27.69
CA VAL A 405 13.22 24.75 26.37
C VAL A 405 11.79 24.86 25.87
N GLU A 406 10.78 24.63 26.71
CA GLU A 406 9.37 24.80 26.35
C GLU A 406 9.05 26.24 25.96
N THR A 407 9.61 27.23 26.67
CA THR A 407 9.39 28.66 26.36
C THR A 407 9.97 29.03 24.99
N ASN A 408 11.21 28.60 24.71
CA ASN A 408 11.84 28.83 23.42
C ASN A 408 11.11 28.10 22.28
N ALA A 409 10.62 26.88 22.52
CA ALA A 409 9.81 26.15 21.56
C ALA A 409 8.51 26.90 21.22
N ILE A 410 7.82 27.47 22.21
CA ILE A 410 6.62 28.27 22.01
C ILE A 410 6.92 29.52 21.17
N MET A 411 8.02 30.22 21.46
CA MET A 411 8.42 31.41 20.69
C MET A 411 8.72 31.06 19.23
N LEU A 412 9.50 30.01 19.00
CA LEU A 412 9.82 29.52 17.65
C LEU A 412 8.57 29.13 16.86
N LEU A 413 7.61 28.47 17.52
CA LEU A 413 6.36 28.03 16.89
C LEU A 413 5.41 29.20 16.58
N ARG A 414 5.44 30.28 17.37
CA ARG A 414 4.65 31.49 17.12
C ARG A 414 5.26 32.38 16.02
N GLY A 415 6.59 32.45 15.93
CA GLY A 415 7.29 33.23 14.90
C GLY A 415 7.23 32.64 13.48
N LYS A 416 6.67 31.43 13.30
CA LYS A 416 6.42 30.80 11.99
C LYS A 416 4.99 30.98 11.47
N THR A 417 4.15 31.71 12.21
CA THR A 417 2.72 31.91 11.90
C THR A 417 2.41 33.27 11.27
N ASP A 418 3.43 34.11 11.08
CA ASP A 418 3.43 35.30 10.21
C ASP A 418 4.23 35.00 8.95
#